data_AF-A0NAJ2-F1
#
_entry.id   AF-A0NAJ2-F1
#
_cell.length_a   1.000
_cell.length_b   1.000
_cell.length_c   1.000
_cell.angle_alpha   90.00
_cell.angle_beta   90.00
_cell.angle_gamma   90.00
#
_symmetry.space_group_name_H-M   'P 1'
#
loop_
_entity.id
_entity.type
_entity.pdbx_description
1 polymer ?
#
loop_
_entity_poly.entity_id
_entity_poly.type
_entity_poly.pdbx_seq_one_letter_code
_entity_poly.pdbx_strand_id
1 'polypeptide(L)'
;MARELLGLLILSSVLLLYVVAQSLGPNRLTCGKRRVKTIHLVQNGIDAKPGHWPWHAAIFHRKGDQLDYACGGSIIDENTILTAAHCVFLVNGLMPVSRVSVHPGSGSSERGERVCAGTHGAGIDSASRVQFE
;
A
#
# COMPACT_ATOMS: atom_id res chain seq x y z
N MET A 1 54.90 -0.43 -12.53
CA MET A 1 54.14 0.51 -13.40
C MET A 1 52.86 -0.15 -13.92
N ALA A 2 52.90 -1.07 -14.89
CA ALA A 2 51.68 -1.66 -15.48
C ALA A 2 50.82 -2.50 -14.53
N ARG A 3 51.42 -3.23 -13.57
CA ARG A 3 50.71 -4.07 -12.59
C ARG A 3 49.91 -3.25 -11.57
N GLU A 4 50.43 -2.08 -11.18
CA GLU A 4 49.76 -1.14 -10.26
C GLU A 4 48.57 -0.46 -10.94
N LEU A 5 48.72 -0.06 -12.22
CA LEU A 5 47.64 0.50 -13.04
C LEU A 5 46.51 -0.52 -13.26
N LEU A 6 46.85 -1.78 -13.52
CA LEU A 6 45.86 -2.85 -13.65
C LEU A 6 45.11 -3.08 -12.33
N GLY A 7 45.81 -3.04 -11.20
CA GLY A 7 45.20 -3.13 -9.86
C GLY A 7 44.20 -1.99 -9.60
N LEU A 8 44.56 -0.75 -9.92
CA LEU A 8 43.68 0.41 -9.74
C LEU A 8 42.43 0.36 -10.64
N LEU A 9 42.54 -0.16 -11.86
CA LEU A 9 41.39 -0.34 -12.78
C LEU A 9 40.45 -1.46 -12.31
N ILE A 10 40.98 -2.54 -11.77
CA ILE A 10 40.17 -3.62 -11.18
C ILE A 10 39.47 -3.10 -9.91
N LEU A 11 40.16 -2.36 -9.05
CA LEU A 11 39.55 -1.78 -7.85
C LEU A 11 38.45 -0.77 -8.19
N SER A 12 38.67 0.12 -9.17
CA SER A 12 37.66 1.11 -9.57
C SER A 12 36.45 0.46 -10.22
N SER A 13 36.63 -0.56 -11.07
CA SER A 13 35.52 -1.29 -11.69
C SER A 13 34.72 -2.11 -10.68
N VAL A 14 35.38 -2.80 -9.73
CA VAL A 14 34.71 -3.51 -8.64
C VAL A 14 33.92 -2.55 -7.75
N LEU A 15 34.51 -1.39 -7.41
CA LEU A 15 33.83 -0.36 -6.62
C LEU A 15 32.61 0.20 -7.36
N LEU A 16 32.73 0.45 -8.66
CA LEU A 16 31.62 0.93 -9.49
C LEU A 16 30.50 -0.11 -9.56
N LEU A 17 30.83 -1.38 -9.79
CA LEU A 17 29.85 -2.48 -9.81
C LEU A 17 29.13 -2.65 -8.48
N TYR A 18 29.84 -2.49 -7.35
CA TYR A 18 29.24 -2.57 -6.03
C TYR A 18 28.26 -1.42 -5.75
N VAL A 19 28.59 -0.20 -6.20
CA VAL A 19 27.69 0.97 -6.09
C VAL A 19 26.46 0.79 -6.97
N VAL A 20 26.62 0.30 -8.21
CA VAL A 20 25.52 0.00 -9.13
C VAL A 20 24.62 -1.12 -8.60
N ALA A 21 25.19 -2.15 -7.94
CA ALA A 21 24.41 -3.23 -7.34
C ALA A 21 23.50 -2.73 -6.19
N GLN A 22 23.94 -1.72 -5.44
CA GLN A 22 23.14 -1.14 -4.35
C GLN A 22 21.95 -0.31 -4.84
N SER A 23 22.03 0.33 -6.01
CA SER A 23 20.91 1.10 -6.58
C SER A 23 19.86 0.22 -7.27
N LEU A 24 20.18 -1.04 -7.55
CA LEU A 24 19.28 -2.05 -8.11
C LEU A 24 18.57 -2.89 -7.04
N GLY A 25 18.73 -2.54 -5.75
CA GLY A 25 18.00 -3.19 -4.67
C GLY A 25 16.49 -3.10 -4.92
N PRO A 26 15.73 -4.20 -4.78
CA PRO A 26 14.29 -4.15 -4.95
C PRO A 26 13.74 -3.10 -4.00
N ASN A 27 12.90 -2.17 -4.50
CA ASN A 27 12.08 -1.31 -3.65
C ASN A 27 11.37 -2.23 -2.67
N ARG A 28 11.82 -2.21 -1.42
CA ARG A 28 11.40 -3.20 -0.43
C ARG A 28 10.01 -2.83 0.04
N LEU A 29 8.99 -3.25 -0.72
CA LEU A 29 7.59 -3.17 -0.32
C LEU A 29 7.45 -3.89 1.03
N THR A 30 7.37 -3.14 2.13
CA THR A 30 7.14 -3.72 3.45
C THR A 30 5.65 -3.76 3.75
N CYS A 31 5.01 -4.84 3.31
CA CYS A 31 3.57 -5.02 3.50
C CYS A 31 3.23 -5.44 4.95
N GLY A 32 2.00 -5.16 5.38
CA GLY A 32 1.41 -5.65 6.62
C GLY A 32 1.92 -4.99 7.91
N LYS A 33 2.67 -3.89 7.79
CA LYS A 33 3.20 -3.17 8.95
C LYS A 33 2.33 -1.97 9.31
N ARG A 34 1.72 -2.02 10.49
CA ARG A 34 1.04 -0.85 11.07
C ARG A 34 2.07 0.18 11.52
N ARG A 35 1.79 1.46 11.28
CA ARG A 35 2.67 2.58 11.70
C ARG A 35 2.42 2.98 13.15
N VAL A 36 1.24 2.67 13.67
CA VAL A 36 0.88 2.86 15.07
C VAL A 36 0.67 1.49 15.72
N LYS A 37 1.31 1.27 16.87
CA LYS A 37 1.07 0.07 17.69
C LYS A 37 -0.16 0.31 18.56
N THR A 38 -1.21 -0.48 18.37
CA THR A 38 -2.30 -0.58 19.33
C THR A 38 -1.87 -1.52 20.44
N ILE A 39 -1.74 -1.00 21.67
CA ILE A 39 -1.26 -1.76 22.83
C ILE A 39 -2.39 -2.54 23.55
N HIS A 40 -3.64 -2.40 23.11
CA HIS A 40 -4.81 -3.01 23.74
C HIS A 40 -5.63 -3.83 22.73
N LEU A 41 -6.29 -4.87 23.22
CA LEU A 41 -7.32 -5.59 22.49
C LEU A 41 -8.55 -4.69 22.35
N VAL A 42 -9.02 -4.50 21.12
CA VAL A 42 -10.21 -3.67 20.85
C VAL A 42 -11.45 -4.52 21.12
N GLN A 43 -12.17 -4.23 22.21
CA GLN A 43 -13.52 -4.73 22.47
C GLN A 43 -14.53 -3.64 22.06
N ASN A 44 -15.60 -4.03 21.37
CA ASN A 44 -16.68 -3.16 20.86
C ASN A 44 -16.30 -2.10 19.80
N GLY A 45 -15.05 -2.10 19.31
CA GLY A 45 -14.59 -1.14 18.31
C GLY A 45 -14.19 0.20 18.91
N ILE A 46 -13.20 0.84 18.31
CA ILE A 46 -12.81 2.23 18.58
C ILE A 46 -12.48 2.87 17.24
N ASP A 47 -12.63 4.19 17.14
CA ASP A 47 -12.28 4.90 15.92
C ASP A 47 -10.80 4.71 15.58
N ALA A 48 -10.55 4.38 14.32
CA ALA A 48 -9.19 4.19 13.84
C ALA A 48 -8.55 5.56 13.61
N LYS A 49 -7.34 5.75 14.16
CA LYS A 49 -6.54 6.94 13.86
C LYS A 49 -5.77 6.76 12.56
N PRO A 50 -5.39 7.84 11.88
CA PRO A 50 -4.48 7.79 10.75
C PRO A 50 -3.24 6.92 11.06
N GLY A 51 -2.88 6.01 10.14
CA GLY A 51 -1.75 5.09 10.30
C GLY A 51 -2.03 3.81 11.11
N HIS A 52 -3.21 3.63 11.73
CA HIS A 52 -3.61 2.34 12.30
C HIS A 52 -3.72 1.26 11.22
N TRP A 53 -4.32 1.62 10.08
CA TRP A 53 -4.59 0.72 8.95
C TRP A 53 -4.15 1.39 7.64
N PRO A 54 -2.84 1.49 7.40
CA PRO A 54 -2.32 2.35 6.34
C PRO A 54 -2.62 1.78 4.94
N TRP A 55 -2.93 0.48 4.82
CA TRP A 55 -3.37 -0.17 3.57
C TRP A 55 -4.88 -0.06 3.31
N HIS A 56 -5.67 0.56 4.19
CA HIS A 56 -7.10 0.74 3.96
C HIS A 56 -7.34 1.72 2.79
N ALA A 57 -8.26 1.38 1.90
CA ALA A 57 -8.75 2.26 0.85
C ALA A 57 -10.27 2.38 0.94
N ALA A 58 -10.78 3.60 0.72
CA ALA A 58 -12.21 3.85 0.61
C ALA A 58 -12.63 3.87 -0.86
N ILE A 59 -13.72 3.18 -1.18
CA ILE A 59 -14.28 3.10 -2.53
C ILE A 59 -15.62 3.81 -2.53
N PHE A 60 -15.75 4.80 -3.40
CA PHE A 60 -16.94 5.62 -3.57
C PHE A 60 -17.61 5.33 -4.90
N HIS A 61 -18.94 5.30 -4.89
CA HIS A 61 -19.74 5.25 -6.11
C HIS A 61 -20.22 6.65 -6.45
N ARG A 62 -20.09 7.02 -7.73
CA ARG A 62 -20.58 8.29 -8.24
C ARG A 62 -22.07 8.18 -8.59
N LYS A 63 -22.84 9.14 -8.07
CA LYS A 63 -24.26 9.34 -8.37
C LYS A 63 -24.49 10.81 -8.76
N GLY A 64 -24.43 11.09 -10.06
CA GLY A 64 -24.38 12.47 -10.55
C GLY A 64 -23.05 13.13 -10.15
N ASP A 65 -23.13 14.26 -9.45
CA ASP A 65 -21.95 14.98 -8.94
C ASP A 65 -21.55 14.58 -7.51
N GLN A 66 -22.30 13.67 -6.87
CA GLN A 66 -22.02 13.19 -5.52
C GLN A 66 -21.22 11.88 -5.51
N LEU A 67 -20.37 11.74 -4.50
CA LEU A 67 -19.60 10.53 -4.19
C LEU A 67 -20.13 9.92 -2.89
N ASP A 68 -20.76 8.76 -3.00
CA ASP A 68 -21.28 8.02 -1.85
C ASP A 68 -20.31 6.91 -1.45
N TYR A 69 -19.99 6.80 -0.16
CA TYR A 69 -19.16 5.70 0.33
C TYR A 69 -19.89 4.38 0.05
N ALA A 70 -19.23 3.47 -0.68
CA ALA A 70 -19.83 2.22 -1.09
C ALA A 70 -19.17 1.02 -0.41
N CYS A 71 -17.83 0.99 -0.40
CA CYS A 71 -17.07 -0.16 0.07
C CYS A 71 -15.70 0.23 0.62
N GLY A 72 -15.07 -0.71 1.31
CA GLY A 72 -13.65 -0.70 1.60
C GLY A 72 -12.83 -1.46 0.54
N GLY A 73 -11.52 -1.26 0.59
CA GLY A 73 -10.52 -2.00 -0.15
C GLY A 73 -9.20 -2.08 0.61
N SER A 74 -8.29 -2.90 0.11
CA SER A 74 -6.93 -3.05 0.63
C SER A 74 -5.90 -2.80 -0.46
N ILE A 75 -4.97 -1.88 -0.21
CA ILE A 75 -3.81 -1.65 -1.09
C ILE A 75 -2.93 -2.89 -1.01
N ILE A 76 -2.71 -3.59 -2.12
CA ILE A 76 -1.83 -4.75 -2.17
C ILE A 76 -0.55 -4.49 -2.96
N ASP A 77 -0.56 -3.47 -3.82
CA ASP A 77 0.61 -2.95 -4.54
C ASP A 77 0.37 -1.49 -4.99
N GLU A 78 1.36 -0.85 -5.61
CA GLU A 78 1.36 0.56 -6.05
C GLU A 78 0.13 0.98 -6.87
N ASN A 79 -0.41 0.05 -7.67
CA ASN A 79 -1.51 0.32 -8.59
C ASN A 79 -2.68 -0.64 -8.42
N THR A 80 -2.72 -1.40 -7.31
CA THR A 80 -3.68 -2.48 -7.14
C THR A 80 -4.38 -2.43 -5.79
N ILE A 81 -5.71 -2.36 -5.84
CA ILE A 81 -6.61 -2.42 -4.69
C ILE A 81 -7.41 -3.73 -4.75
N LEU A 82 -7.33 -4.52 -3.69
CA LEU A 82 -8.19 -5.68 -3.49
C LEU A 82 -9.52 -5.23 -2.86
N THR A 83 -10.65 -5.62 -3.45
CA THR A 83 -12.00 -5.36 -2.93
C THR A 83 -12.96 -6.49 -3.29
N ALA A 84 -14.18 -6.46 -2.76
CA ALA A 84 -15.20 -7.45 -3.07
C ALA A 84 -15.78 -7.22 -4.47
N ALA A 85 -16.12 -8.30 -5.18
CA ALA A 85 -16.68 -8.21 -6.52
C ALA A 85 -17.97 -7.36 -6.56
N HIS A 86 -18.87 -7.50 -5.58
CA HIS A 86 -20.11 -6.73 -5.53
C HIS A 86 -19.90 -5.21 -5.36
N CYS A 87 -18.69 -4.76 -5.02
CA CYS A 87 -18.36 -3.34 -4.96
C CYS A 87 -18.11 -2.72 -6.33
N VAL A 88 -17.80 -3.54 -7.35
CA VAL A 88 -17.46 -3.08 -8.71
C VAL A 88 -18.21 -3.82 -9.81
N PHE A 89 -19.07 -4.78 -9.47
CA PHE A 89 -19.96 -5.49 -10.38
C PHE A 89 -21.42 -5.27 -10.02
N LEU A 90 -22.24 -5.00 -11.03
CA LEU A 90 -23.70 -4.99 -10.98
C LEU A 90 -24.23 -6.27 -11.64
N VAL A 91 -25.54 -6.54 -11.47
CA VAL A 91 -26.22 -7.66 -12.14
C VAL A 91 -26.01 -7.70 -13.66
N ASN A 92 -25.75 -6.55 -14.27
CA ASN A 92 -25.58 -6.39 -15.71
C ASN A 92 -24.10 -6.30 -16.14
N GLY A 93 -23.14 -6.59 -15.25
CA GLY A 93 -21.71 -6.59 -15.54
C GLY A 93 -20.89 -5.56 -14.74
N LEU A 94 -19.67 -5.29 -15.20
CA LEU A 94 -18.72 -4.37 -14.56
C LEU A 94 -19.27 -2.94 -14.48
N MET A 95 -19.08 -2.31 -13.33
CA MET A 95 -19.37 -0.89 -13.16
C MET A 95 -18.39 -0.06 -14.00
N PRO A 96 -18.85 0.97 -14.76
CA PRO A 96 -17.96 1.85 -15.49
C PRO A 96 -16.95 2.53 -14.58
N VAL A 97 -15.70 2.68 -15.03
CA VAL A 97 -14.63 3.32 -14.24
C VAL A 97 -15.01 4.73 -13.81
N SER A 98 -15.78 5.48 -14.63
CA SER A 98 -16.28 6.82 -14.29
C SER A 98 -17.22 6.87 -13.09
N ARG A 99 -17.75 5.71 -12.66
CA ARG A 99 -18.64 5.59 -11.49
C ARG A 99 -17.93 5.14 -10.23
N VAL A 100 -16.64 4.79 -10.29
CA VAL A 100 -15.88 4.32 -9.14
C VAL A 100 -14.74 5.30 -8.86
N SER A 101 -14.68 5.82 -7.63
CA SER A 101 -13.54 6.59 -7.14
C SER A 101 -12.89 5.83 -5.99
N VAL A 102 -11.56 5.79 -5.96
CA VAL A 102 -10.82 5.12 -4.87
C VAL A 102 -9.92 6.12 -4.19
N HIS A 103 -10.09 6.25 -2.87
CA HIS A 103 -9.32 7.16 -2.03
C HIS A 103 -8.46 6.30 -1.08
N PRO A 104 -7.13 6.25 -1.29
CA PRO A 104 -6.21 5.60 -0.35
C PRO A 104 -6.25 6.27 1.02
N GLY A 105 -6.17 5.49 2.10
CA GLY A 105 -6.11 6.02 3.45
C GLY A 105 -4.84 6.85 3.69
N SER A 106 -4.95 7.95 4.44
CA SER A 106 -3.80 8.77 4.81
C SER A 106 -3.00 8.10 5.93
N GLY A 107 -1.99 7.31 5.56
CA GLY A 107 -0.86 7.01 6.43
C GLY A 107 0.29 7.91 6.00
N SER A 108 0.76 8.83 6.84
CA SER A 108 1.82 9.77 6.45
C SER A 108 3.02 9.04 5.80
N SER A 109 3.20 9.28 4.51
CA SER A 109 4.30 8.72 3.74
C SER A 109 5.61 9.34 4.23
N GLU A 110 6.29 8.69 5.17
CA GLU A 110 7.71 8.95 5.40
C GLU A 110 8.47 8.46 4.18
N ARG A 111 8.78 9.40 3.28
CA ARG A 111 9.84 9.34 2.27
C ARG A 111 10.01 7.96 1.61
N GLY A 112 9.06 7.57 0.74
CA GLY A 112 9.23 6.47 -0.21
C GLY A 112 8.84 5.06 0.27
N GLU A 113 8.40 4.89 1.52
CA GLU A 113 7.90 3.59 1.99
C GLU A 113 6.49 3.33 1.41
N ARG A 114 6.40 2.31 0.55
CA ARG A 114 5.14 1.88 -0.06
C ARG A 114 4.34 1.07 0.94
N VAL A 115 3.05 1.40 1.07
CA VAL A 115 2.16 0.77 2.04
C VAL A 115 1.24 -0.23 1.35
N CYS A 116 1.37 -1.50 1.72
CA CYS A 116 0.54 -2.60 1.24
C CYS A 116 0.06 -3.48 2.41
N ALA A 117 -1.06 -4.18 2.20
CA ALA A 117 -1.58 -5.19 3.12
C ALA A 117 -0.67 -6.42 3.11
N GLY A 118 -0.38 -6.98 4.29
CA GLY A 118 0.45 -8.18 4.43
C GLY A 118 -0.38 -9.46 4.38
N THR A 119 0.26 -10.56 3.96
CA THR A 119 -0.36 -11.89 3.90
C THR A 119 -0.16 -12.72 5.18
N HIS A 120 0.72 -12.29 6.09
CA HIS A 120 1.07 -13.01 7.31
C HIS A 120 0.41 -12.38 8.55
N GLY A 121 -0.75 -12.92 8.92
CA GLY A 121 -1.48 -12.55 10.15
C GLY A 121 -2.95 -12.89 9.98
N ALA A 122 -3.50 -13.67 10.92
CA ALA A 122 -4.92 -13.98 10.97
C ALA A 122 -5.73 -12.67 10.99
N GLY A 123 -6.42 -12.38 9.89
CA GLY A 123 -7.12 -11.13 9.73
C GLY A 123 -7.17 -10.68 8.28
N ILE A 124 -8.07 -11.29 7.52
CA ILE A 124 -8.95 -10.48 6.65
C ILE A 124 -9.70 -9.51 7.58
N ASP A 125 -8.98 -8.53 8.14
CA ASP A 125 -9.46 -7.74 9.26
C ASP A 125 -10.65 -6.93 8.76
N SER A 126 -11.74 -7.09 9.50
CA SER A 126 -13.08 -6.60 9.22
C SER A 126 -13.13 -5.07 9.28
N ALA A 127 -12.47 -4.39 8.35
CA ALA A 127 -12.50 -2.94 8.17
C ALA A 127 -13.87 -2.44 7.67
N SER A 128 -14.94 -3.23 7.84
CA SER A 128 -16.33 -2.88 7.59
C SER A 128 -16.89 -1.85 8.58
N ARG A 129 -16.06 -1.29 9.47
CA ARG A 129 -16.46 -0.16 10.33
C ARG A 129 -15.30 0.74 10.73
N VAL A 130 -14.48 1.15 9.76
CA VAL A 130 -13.71 2.38 9.95
C VAL A 130 -14.62 3.54 9.56
N GLN A 131 -15.45 3.99 10.51
CA GLN A 131 -16.17 5.25 10.34
C GLN A 131 -15.12 6.37 10.43
N PHE A 132 -14.65 6.82 9.27
CA PHE A 132 -14.14 8.17 9.15
C PHE A 132 -15.39 9.05 9.05
N GLU A 133 -15.76 9.66 10.16
CA GLU A 133 -16.71 10.77 10.16
C GLU A 133 -16.09 11.99 9.49
#